data_AF-A0A820LC48-F1
#
_entry.id   AF-A0A820LC48-F1
#
_cell.length_a   1.000
_cell.length_b   1.000
_cell.length_c   1.000
_cell.angle_alpha   90.00
_cell.angle_beta   90.00
_cell.angle_gamma   90.00
#
_symmetry.space_group_name_H-M   'P 1'
#
loop_
_entity.id
_entity.type
_entity.pdbx_description
1 polymer ?
#
loop_
_entity_poly.entity_id
_entity_poly.type
_entity_poly.pdbx_seq_one_letter_code
_entity_poly.pdbx_strand_id
1 'polypeptide(L)'
;SVSYVCQQVYFDDNNIKLNVSLNFKLGEEYFNRNWPLIDQRLAQAGHRLASLLNQLAKNQSSRKLPPDTQALIIVLCVELAIGIFAALSVYLYKRRKNTKHDVLMSE
;
A
#
# COMPACT_ATOMS: atom_id res chain seq x y z
N SER A 1 -21.06 17.92 15.53
CA SER A 1 -20.96 16.73 16.40
C SER A 1 -21.95 15.68 15.89
N VAL A 2 -21.76 14.40 16.21
CA VAL A 2 -22.72 13.31 15.86
C VAL A 2 -24.12 13.63 16.39
N SER A 3 -24.19 14.24 17.57
CA SER A 3 -25.42 14.70 18.23
C SER A 3 -26.30 15.63 17.37
N TYR A 4 -25.70 16.48 16.53
CA TYR A 4 -26.46 17.42 15.69
C TYR A 4 -27.15 16.70 14.51
N VAL A 5 -26.44 15.73 13.91
CA VAL A 5 -26.99 14.92 12.80
C VAL A 5 -28.09 13.99 13.32
N CYS A 6 -27.90 13.39 14.50
CA CYS A 6 -28.92 12.59 15.17
C CYS A 6 -30.11 13.41 15.69
N GLN A 7 -30.04 14.74 15.72
CA GLN A 7 -31.24 15.56 15.90
C GLN A 7 -31.93 15.75 14.56
N GLN A 8 -31.23 16.21 13.53
CA GLN A 8 -31.83 16.58 12.25
C GLN A 8 -32.49 15.43 11.47
N VAL A 9 -31.93 14.21 11.56
CA VAL A 9 -32.43 13.02 10.84
C VAL A 9 -33.73 12.46 11.45
N TYR A 10 -33.98 12.72 12.74
CA TYR A 10 -35.13 12.13 13.46
C TYR A 10 -36.30 13.10 13.60
N PHE A 11 -36.28 14.25 12.93
CA PHE A 11 -37.39 15.20 12.91
C PHE A 11 -37.96 15.37 11.50
N ASP A 12 -39.29 15.40 11.39
CA ASP A 12 -39.99 15.68 10.14
C ASP A 12 -40.02 17.20 9.80
N ASP A 13 -40.81 17.59 8.81
CA ASP A 13 -40.99 18.99 8.39
C ASP A 13 -41.53 19.86 9.54
N ASN A 14 -42.38 19.30 10.40
CA ASN A 14 -43.02 19.99 11.54
C ASN A 14 -42.21 19.89 12.85
N ASN A 15 -40.94 19.46 12.79
CA ASN A 15 -40.10 19.15 13.95
C ASN A 15 -40.68 18.07 14.89
N ILE A 16 -41.55 17.20 14.37
CA ILE A 16 -42.08 16.06 15.12
C ILE A 16 -41.12 14.89 14.97
N LYS A 17 -40.86 14.18 16.08
CA LYS A 17 -39.97 13.03 16.06
C LYS A 17 -40.53 11.95 15.13
N LEU A 18 -39.71 11.53 14.18
CA LEU A 18 -40.06 10.58 13.14
C LEU A 18 -40.43 9.22 13.72
N ASN A 19 -41.68 8.79 13.47
CA ASN A 19 -42.11 7.45 13.77
C ASN A 19 -41.90 6.54 12.56
N VAL A 20 -40.77 5.83 12.57
CA VAL A 20 -40.33 4.92 11.48
C VAL A 20 -41.26 3.73 11.22
N SER A 21 -42.26 3.49 12.09
CA SER A 21 -43.27 2.44 11.91
C SER A 21 -44.53 2.89 11.16
N LEU A 22 -44.64 4.18 10.80
CA LEU A 22 -45.76 4.73 10.02
C LEU A 22 -45.31 5.01 8.58
N ASN A 23 -46.21 4.82 7.61
CA ASN A 23 -46.00 5.23 6.21
C ASN A 23 -45.86 6.76 6.13
N PHE A 24 -44.65 7.24 6.34
CA PHE A 24 -44.30 8.64 6.33
C PHE A 24 -43.59 8.98 5.02
N LYS A 25 -44.01 10.08 4.38
CA LYS A 25 -43.34 10.64 3.21
C LYS A 25 -42.56 11.87 3.66
N LEU A 26 -41.25 11.85 3.41
CA LEU A 26 -40.38 13.00 3.58
C LEU A 26 -40.76 14.06 2.54
N GLY A 27 -41.10 15.25 3.01
CA GLY A 27 -41.40 16.38 2.14
C GLY A 27 -40.15 17.06 1.59
N GLU A 28 -40.39 18.06 0.74
CA GLU A 28 -39.34 18.88 0.12
C GLU A 28 -38.59 19.74 1.15
N GLU A 29 -39.25 20.18 2.23
CA GLU A 29 -38.61 20.93 3.30
C GLU A 29 -37.57 20.11 4.05
N TYR A 30 -37.87 18.86 4.41
CA TYR A 30 -36.91 17.93 4.99
C TYR A 30 -35.70 17.75 4.07
N PHE A 31 -35.95 17.59 2.77
CA PHE A 31 -34.88 17.45 1.79
C PHE A 31 -34.00 18.70 1.77
N ASN A 32 -34.57 19.88 1.56
CA ASN A 32 -33.84 21.14 1.48
C ASN A 32 -33.07 21.46 2.76
N ARG A 33 -33.62 21.11 3.93
CA ARG A 33 -32.98 21.30 5.24
C ARG A 33 -31.80 20.36 5.46
N ASN A 34 -31.90 19.10 5.04
CA ASN A 34 -30.89 18.08 5.32
C ASN A 34 -29.85 17.91 4.21
N TRP A 35 -30.18 18.31 2.98
CA TRP A 35 -29.27 18.23 1.83
C TRP A 35 -27.90 18.89 2.07
N PRO A 36 -27.80 20.16 2.52
CA PRO A 36 -26.50 20.79 2.75
C PRO A 36 -25.69 20.10 3.87
N LEU A 37 -26.37 19.52 4.86
CA LEU A 37 -25.70 18.76 5.92
C LEU A 37 -25.09 17.47 5.37
N ILE A 38 -25.84 16.74 4.53
CA ILE A 38 -25.37 15.51 3.88
C ILE A 38 -24.16 15.83 3.01
N ASP A 39 -24.23 16.89 2.19
CA ASP A 39 -23.15 17.30 1.31
C ASP A 39 -21.87 17.64 2.10
N GLN A 40 -21.99 18.42 3.18
CA GLN A 40 -20.86 18.74 4.06
C GLN A 40 -20.22 17.47 4.66
N ARG A 41 -21.04 16.49 5.05
CA ARG A 41 -20.55 15.23 5.64
C ARG A 41 -19.90 14.34 4.60
N LEU A 42 -20.42 14.30 3.39
CA LEU A 42 -19.85 13.57 2.27
C LEU A 42 -18.46 14.13 1.93
N ALA A 43 -18.35 15.46 1.81
CA ALA A 43 -17.07 16.14 1.58
C ALA A 43 -16.07 15.87 2.71
N GLN A 44 -16.52 15.95 3.97
CA GLN A 44 -15.68 15.66 5.13
C GLN A 44 -15.19 14.20 5.14
N ALA A 45 -16.06 13.25 4.82
CA ALA A 45 -15.70 11.84 4.73
C ALA A 45 -14.66 11.59 3.63
N GLY A 46 -14.87 12.19 2.44
CA GLY A 46 -13.92 12.12 1.33
C GLY A 46 -12.54 12.67 1.70
N HIS A 47 -12.50 13.85 2.34
CA HIS A 47 -11.23 14.45 2.78
C HIS A 47 -10.50 13.59 3.82
N ARG A 48 -11.22 12.99 4.78
CA ARG A 48 -10.63 12.09 5.78
C ARG A 48 -10.11 10.81 5.14
N LEU A 49 -10.85 10.24 4.19
CA LEU A 49 -10.42 9.05 3.46
C LEU A 49 -9.15 9.32 2.66
N ALA A 50 -9.11 10.43 1.91
CA ALA A 50 -7.92 10.82 1.16
C ALA A 50 -6.69 11.01 2.06
N SER A 51 -6.87 11.64 3.23
CA SER A 51 -5.81 11.80 4.22
C SER A 51 -5.29 10.44 4.73
N LEU A 52 -6.19 9.51 5.06
CA LEU A 52 -5.81 8.16 5.50
C LEU A 52 -5.06 7.39 4.40
N LEU A 53 -5.53 7.46 3.16
CA LEU A 53 -4.87 6.84 2.02
C LEU A 53 -3.47 7.42 1.80
N ASN A 54 -3.32 8.74 1.90
CA ASN A 54 -2.02 9.40 1.79
C ASN A 54 -1.06 8.97 2.91
N GLN A 55 -1.55 8.81 4.14
CA GLN A 55 -0.74 8.31 5.25
C GLN A 55 -0.29 6.86 5.02
N LEU A 56 -1.20 5.99 4.57
CA LEU A 56 -0.88 4.59 4.24
C LEU A 56 0.16 4.50 3.12
N ALA A 57 0.00 5.28 2.06
CA ALA A 57 0.94 5.33 0.94
C ALA A 57 2.34 5.82 1.39
N LYS A 58 2.39 6.87 2.22
CA LYS A 58 3.65 7.40 2.77
C LYS A 58 4.36 6.39 3.67
N ASN A 59 3.60 5.65 4.49
CA ASN A 59 4.15 4.62 5.37
C ASN A 59 4.66 3.39 4.59
N GLN A 60 4.03 3.04 3.47
CA GLN A 60 4.53 1.99 2.58
C GLN A 60 5.83 2.41 1.86
N SER A 61 5.90 3.65 1.35
CA SER A 61 7.11 4.15 0.68
C SER A 61 8.30 4.34 1.64
N SER A 62 8.03 4.53 2.93
CA SER A 62 9.07 4.68 3.97
C SER A 62 9.56 3.36 4.56
N ARG A 63 9.12 2.18 4.10
CA ARG A 63 9.82 0.92 4.36
C ARG A 63 11.14 0.89 3.58
N LYS A 64 12.09 1.73 3.98
CA LYS A 64 13.50 1.53 3.68
C LYS A 64 13.89 0.22 4.36
N LEU A 65 14.56 -0.68 3.63
CA LEU A 65 15.13 -1.86 4.27
C LEU A 65 16.01 -1.39 5.43
N PRO A 66 15.97 -2.07 6.60
CA PRO A 66 16.89 -1.77 7.68
C PRO A 66 18.32 -1.74 7.14
N PRO A 67 19.16 -0.79 7.58
CA PRO A 67 20.53 -0.68 7.08
C PRO A 67 21.32 -1.98 7.27
N ASP A 68 21.03 -2.73 8.34
CA ASP A 68 21.60 -4.05 8.61
C ASP A 68 21.24 -5.09 7.54
N THR A 69 19.99 -5.09 7.07
CA THR A 69 19.53 -5.98 6.00
C THR A 69 20.16 -5.59 4.66
N GLN A 70 20.34 -4.30 4.39
CA GLN A 70 21.05 -3.84 3.18
C GLN A 70 22.52 -4.27 3.19
N ALA A 71 23.21 -4.14 4.32
CA ALA A 71 24.59 -4.59 4.46
C ALA A 71 24.71 -6.10 4.22
N LEU A 72 23.80 -6.90 4.79
CA LEU A 72 23.80 -8.35 4.65
C LEU A 72 23.58 -8.78 3.18
N ILE A 73 22.66 -8.12 2.46
CA ILE A 73 22.43 -8.35 1.02
C ILE A 73 23.69 -8.04 0.22
N ILE A 74 24.37 -6.92 0.50
CA ILE A 74 25.58 -6.52 -0.22
C ILE A 74 26.70 -7.54 0.00
N VAL A 75 26.93 -7.98 1.24
CA VAL A 75 27.94 -9.01 1.56
C VAL A 75 27.64 -10.30 0.79
N LEU A 76 26.39 -10.76 0.78
CA LEU A 76 25.96 -11.95 0.05
C LEU A 76 26.20 -11.83 -1.46
N CYS A 77 25.92 -10.67 -2.06
CA CYS A 77 26.18 -10.43 -3.48
C CYS A 77 27.69 -10.45 -3.80
N VAL A 78 28.52 -9.90 -2.92
CA VAL A 78 29.98 -9.88 -3.09
C VAL A 78 30.56 -11.30 -2.97
N GLU A 79 30.15 -12.07 -1.97
CA GLU A 79 30.59 -13.45 -1.81
C GLU A 79 30.19 -14.32 -3.01
N LEU A 80 28.97 -14.15 -3.50
CA LEU A 80 28.49 -14.88 -4.68
C LEU A 80 29.29 -14.52 -5.94
N ALA A 81 29.65 -13.24 -6.12
CA ALA A 81 30.51 -12.81 -7.21
C ALA A 81 31.91 -13.45 -7.11
N ILE A 82 32.54 -13.42 -5.94
CA ILE A 82 33.85 -14.05 -5.70
C ILE A 82 33.80 -15.55 -5.99
N GLY A 83 32.74 -16.24 -5.53
CA GLY A 83 32.51 -17.66 -5.78
C GLY A 83 32.42 -17.99 -7.27
N ILE A 84 31.67 -17.18 -8.04
CA ILE A 84 31.57 -17.35 -9.50
C ILE A 84 32.94 -17.13 -10.16
N PHE A 85 33.69 -16.10 -9.78
CA PHE A 85 35.02 -15.84 -10.34
C PHE A 85 35.98 -16.99 -10.06
N ALA A 86 36.03 -17.49 -8.82
CA ALA A 86 36.89 -18.61 -8.45
C ALA A 86 36.52 -19.88 -9.24
N ALA A 87 35.22 -20.19 -9.35
CA ALA A 87 34.75 -21.35 -10.12
C ALA A 87 35.13 -21.23 -11.61
N LEU A 88 34.97 -20.05 -12.21
CA LEU A 88 35.38 -19.78 -13.59
C LEU A 88 36.89 -19.91 -13.77
N SER A 89 37.69 -19.37 -12.85
CA SER A 89 39.16 -19.50 -12.88
C SER A 89 39.60 -20.97 -12.83
N VAL A 90 39.01 -21.77 -11.94
CA VAL A 90 39.29 -23.21 -11.83
C VAL A 90 38.86 -23.95 -13.10
N TYR A 91 37.67 -23.64 -13.62
CA TYR A 91 37.15 -24.25 -14.85
C TYR A 91 38.08 -23.97 -16.04
N LEU A 92 38.49 -22.71 -16.23
CA LEU A 92 39.40 -22.32 -17.31
C LEU A 92 40.79 -22.96 -17.15
N TYR A 93 41.31 -23.04 -15.92
CA TYR A 93 42.59 -23.69 -15.64
C TYR A 93 42.55 -25.18 -15.99
N LYS A 94 41.50 -25.89 -15.55
CA LYS A 94 41.30 -27.32 -15.86
C LYS A 94 41.16 -27.53 -17.38
N ARG A 95 40.36 -26.70 -18.06
CA ARG A 95 40.20 -26.76 -19.52
C ARG A 95 41.54 -26.57 -20.23
N ARG A 96 42.35 -25.59 -19.82
CA ARG A 96 43.67 -25.32 -20.42
C ARG A 96 44.67 -26.45 -20.19
N LYS A 97 44.62 -27.13 -19.03
CA LYS A 97 45.48 -28.29 -18.73
C LYS A 97 45.12 -29.48 -19.63
N ASN A 98 43.82 -29.78 -19.78
CA ASN A 98 43.38 -30.88 -20.66
C ASN A 98 43.80 -30.64 -22.11
N THR A 99 43.60 -29.43 -22.64
CA THR A 99 44.03 -29.10 -24.01
C THR A 99 45.54 -29.24 -24.21
N LYS A 100 46.36 -28.89 -23.21
CA LYS A 100 47.82 -29.10 -23.30
C LYS A 100 48.22 -30.58 -23.23
N HIS A 101 47.50 -31.39 -22.46
CA HIS A 101 47.77 -32.81 -22.33
C HIS A 101 47.41 -33.61 -23.59
N ASP A 102 46.33 -33.20 -24.28
CA ASP A 102 45.93 -33.80 -25.56
C ASP A 102 46.94 -33.48 -26.68
N VAL A 103 47.50 -32.27 -26.70
CA VAL A 103 48.54 -31.89 -27.68
C VAL A 103 49.85 -32.65 -27.46
N LEU A 104 50.23 -32.93 -26.21
CA LEU A 104 51.46 -33.66 -25.85
C LEU A 104 51.40 -35.18 -26.07
N MET A 105 50.22 -35.76 -26.26
CA MET A 105 50.04 -37.20 -26.59
C MET A 105 49.85 -37.45 -28.09
N SER A 106 49.86 -36.40 -28.91
CA SER A 106 49.71 -36.47 -30.37
C SER A 106 51.04 -36.29 -31.13
N GLU A 107 52.17 -36.19 -30.42
CA GLU A 107 53.55 -36.17 -30.92
C GLU A 107 54.26 -37.48 -30.54
#